data_AF-A0A947ZFK6-F1
#
_entry.id   AF-A0A947ZFK6-F1
#
_cell.length_a   1.000
_cell.length_b   1.000
_cell.length_c   1.000
_cell.angle_alpha   90.00
_cell.angle_beta   90.00
_cell.angle_gamma   90.00
#
_symmetry.space_group_name_H-M   'P 1'
#
loop_
_entity.id
_entity.type
_entity.pdbx_description
1 polymer ?
#
loop_
_entity_poly.entity_id
_entity_poly.type
_entity_poly.pdbx_seq_one_letter_code
_entity_poly.pdbx_strand_id
1 'polypeptide(L)'
;HYKTWLSDETLYKRWRALVLGGRVIAVGGDLTKAVALGQVAAFLKKIGMNLGVVYFSNAEEYWGTYHKPFRKAIIAMPAGSKSVVLRGTFMRGHDQADNLYHYSVQSLTDFAAWMKIPHWMSATYMVRIGKKLLKGTYFSRIEGPTPERLKVLTDLIKKIRAQRKKRHKNK
;
A
#
# COMPACT_ATOMS: atom_id res chain seq x y z
N HIS A 1 -15.48 -7.44 -20.30
CA HIS A 1 -15.10 -6.05 -20.65
C HIS A 1 -15.31 -5.16 -19.44
N TYR A 2 -14.31 -4.36 -19.05
CA TYR A 2 -14.43 -3.37 -17.97
C TYR A 2 -14.57 -1.97 -18.56
N LYS A 3 -15.30 -1.09 -17.88
CA LYS A 3 -15.46 0.32 -18.27
C LYS A 3 -14.52 1.19 -17.44
N THR A 4 -13.91 2.18 -18.09
CA THR A 4 -13.10 3.21 -17.44
C THR A 4 -13.65 4.59 -17.77
N TRP A 5 -13.17 5.63 -17.10
CA TRP A 5 -13.56 7.01 -17.40
C TRP A 5 -13.13 7.49 -18.80
N LEU A 6 -12.23 6.77 -19.47
CA LEU A 6 -11.84 7.04 -20.87
C LEU A 6 -12.75 6.38 -21.90
N SER A 7 -13.47 5.32 -21.51
CA SER A 7 -14.25 4.47 -22.41
C SER A 7 -15.75 4.49 -22.13
N ASP A 8 -16.21 5.29 -21.18
CA ASP A 8 -17.60 5.39 -20.76
C ASP A 8 -17.95 6.85 -20.44
N GLU A 9 -18.98 7.37 -21.13
CA GLU A 9 -19.36 8.78 -21.06
C GLU A 9 -19.85 9.20 -19.67
N THR A 10 -20.57 8.33 -18.97
CA THR A 10 -21.08 8.62 -17.62
C THR A 10 -19.91 8.75 -16.64
N LEU A 11 -18.93 7.84 -16.71
CA LEU A 11 -17.72 7.91 -15.88
C LEU A 11 -16.86 9.13 -16.23
N TYR A 12 -16.74 9.46 -17.53
CA TYR A 12 -16.04 10.66 -17.99
C TYR A 12 -16.67 11.94 -17.43
N LYS A 13 -17.99 12.11 -17.57
CA LYS A 13 -18.72 13.28 -17.07
C LYS A 13 -18.54 13.46 -15.56
N ARG A 14 -18.56 12.36 -14.80
CA ARG A 14 -18.29 12.39 -13.35
C ARG A 14 -16.87 12.86 -13.05
N TRP A 15 -15.86 12.33 -13.75
CA TRP A 15 -14.47 12.75 -13.57
C TRP A 15 -14.27 14.23 -13.93
N ARG A 16 -14.81 14.66 -15.06
CA ARG A 16 -14.79 16.07 -15.50
C ARG A 16 -15.43 17.01 -14.48
N ALA A 17 -16.56 16.62 -13.88
CA ALA A 17 -17.22 17.43 -12.84
C ALA A 17 -16.35 17.59 -11.58
N LEU A 18 -15.60 16.56 -11.17
CA LEU A 18 -14.65 16.67 -10.05
C LEU A 18 -13.52 17.65 -10.37
N VAL A 19 -12.97 17.59 -11.59
CA VAL A 19 -11.91 18.50 -12.04
C VAL A 19 -12.41 19.94 -12.08
N LEU A 20 -13.52 20.19 -12.79
CA LEU A 20 -14.08 21.54 -12.94
C LEU A 20 -14.60 22.12 -11.61
N GLY A 21 -15.07 21.27 -10.70
CA GLY A 21 -15.48 21.67 -9.36
C GLY A 21 -14.33 21.87 -8.37
N GLY A 22 -13.08 21.87 -8.81
CA GLY A 22 -11.91 22.09 -7.95
C GLY A 22 -11.66 20.99 -6.93
N ARG A 23 -12.15 19.77 -7.17
CA ARG A 23 -12.00 18.61 -6.26
C ARG A 23 -10.78 17.75 -6.57
N VAL A 24 -9.98 18.12 -7.57
CA VAL A 24 -8.71 17.48 -7.93
C VAL A 24 -7.58 18.47 -7.67
N ILE A 25 -6.72 18.15 -6.71
CA ILE A 25 -5.65 19.03 -6.26
C ILE A 25 -4.32 18.30 -6.45
N ALA A 26 -3.43 18.88 -7.26
CA ALA A 26 -2.07 18.39 -7.40
C ALA A 26 -1.21 18.92 -6.25
N VAL A 27 -0.57 18.01 -5.52
CA VAL A 27 0.31 18.35 -4.39
C VAL A 27 1.67 17.74 -4.65
N GLY A 28 2.71 18.58 -4.70
CA GLY A 28 4.10 18.11 -4.73
C GLY A 28 4.47 17.47 -3.39
N GLY A 29 4.97 16.24 -3.41
CA GLY A 29 5.25 15.51 -2.19
C GLY A 29 6.22 14.35 -2.36
N ASP A 30 7.05 14.15 -1.35
CA ASP A 30 7.94 13.00 -1.23
C ASP A 30 7.34 12.03 -0.20
N LEU A 31 7.01 10.82 -0.65
CA LEU A 31 6.47 9.75 0.20
C LEU A 31 7.47 9.31 1.28
N THR A 32 8.75 9.65 1.12
CA THR A 32 9.79 9.36 2.12
C THR A 32 9.94 10.43 3.22
N LYS A 33 9.17 11.51 3.11
CA LYS A 33 9.18 12.63 4.06
C LYS A 33 7.84 12.73 4.75
N ALA A 34 7.83 13.43 5.89
CA ALA A 34 6.61 13.58 6.69
C ALA A 34 5.63 14.62 6.11
N VAL A 35 6.11 15.53 5.25
CA VAL A 35 5.43 16.80 4.98
C VAL A 35 4.11 16.61 4.23
N ALA A 36 4.16 16.14 2.98
CA ALA A 36 2.97 16.09 2.13
C ALA A 36 1.88 15.15 2.68
N LEU A 37 2.25 13.92 3.06
CA LEU A 37 1.29 12.97 3.65
C LEU A 37 0.74 13.48 4.99
N GLY A 38 1.58 14.11 5.82
CA GLY A 38 1.14 14.71 7.08
C GLY A 38 0.15 15.86 6.88
N GLN A 39 0.38 16.72 5.89
CA GLN A 39 -0.52 17.81 5.53
C GLN A 39 -1.86 17.30 5.01
N VAL A 40 -1.86 16.25 4.17
CA VAL A 40 -3.10 15.60 3.72
C VAL A 40 -3.89 15.04 4.91
N ALA A 41 -3.22 14.34 5.84
CA ALA A 41 -3.87 13.82 7.04
C ALA A 41 -4.50 14.94 7.90
N ALA A 42 -3.76 16.04 8.10
CA ALA A 42 -4.23 17.19 8.86
C ALA A 42 -5.41 17.89 8.17
N PHE A 43 -5.35 18.06 6.85
CA PHE A 43 -6.43 18.65 6.06
C PHE A 43 -7.72 17.81 6.14
N LEU A 44 -7.63 16.50 5.92
CA LEU A 44 -8.78 15.60 6.01
C LEU A 44 -9.44 15.63 7.38
N LYS A 45 -8.65 15.66 8.46
CA LYS A 45 -9.16 15.84 9.82
C LYS A 45 -9.87 17.17 10.01
N LYS A 46 -9.26 18.26 9.53
CA LYS A 46 -9.83 19.61 9.64
C LYS A 46 -11.21 19.71 8.99
N ILE A 47 -11.42 19.01 7.88
CA ILE A 47 -12.71 19.01 7.16
C ILE A 47 -13.63 17.85 7.55
N GLY A 48 -13.28 17.06 8.57
CA GLY A 48 -14.11 15.95 9.04
C GLY A 48 -14.28 14.79 8.06
N MET A 49 -13.33 14.60 7.13
CA MET A 49 -13.41 13.56 6.11
C MET A 49 -12.45 12.40 6.39
N ASN A 50 -12.89 11.19 6.05
CA ASN A 50 -12.06 9.99 6.05
C ASN A 50 -11.42 9.77 4.67
N LEU A 51 -10.18 9.29 4.65
CA LEU A 51 -9.49 8.90 3.41
C LEU A 51 -10.14 7.65 2.81
N GLY A 52 -10.76 7.74 1.64
CA GLY A 52 -11.39 6.59 1.00
C GLY A 52 -10.38 5.58 0.43
N VAL A 53 -9.45 6.04 -0.39
CA VAL A 53 -8.45 5.19 -1.06
C VAL A 53 -7.11 5.92 -1.07
N VAL A 54 -6.04 5.21 -0.77
CA VAL A 54 -4.67 5.63 -1.09
C VAL A 54 -4.03 4.61 -2.02
N TYR A 55 -3.52 5.10 -3.15
CA TYR A 55 -2.87 4.29 -4.17
C TYR A 55 -1.38 4.64 -4.24
N PHE A 56 -0.51 3.68 -3.98
CA PHE A 56 0.94 3.87 -4.00
C PHE A 56 1.61 3.36 -5.28
N SER A 57 0.85 2.79 -6.22
CA SER A 57 1.43 2.01 -7.31
C SER A 57 2.43 0.99 -6.74
N ASN A 58 3.67 0.94 -7.24
CA ASN A 58 4.80 0.17 -6.72
C ASN A 58 5.85 1.03 -6.00
N ALA A 59 5.55 2.29 -5.67
CA ALA A 59 6.52 3.24 -5.11
C ALA A 59 7.20 2.72 -3.83
N GLU A 60 6.46 1.94 -3.04
CA GLU A 60 6.93 1.38 -1.76
C GLU A 60 8.13 0.42 -1.91
N GLU A 61 8.39 -0.12 -3.11
CA GLU A 61 9.50 -1.05 -3.36
C GLU A 61 10.87 -0.33 -3.47
N TYR A 62 10.88 0.97 -3.72
CA TYR A 62 12.12 1.71 -4.02
C TYR A 62 12.91 2.17 -2.79
N TRP A 63 12.28 2.29 -1.62
CA TRP A 63 12.96 2.70 -0.37
C TRP A 63 13.07 1.58 0.66
N GLY A 64 12.75 0.34 0.28
CA GLY A 64 12.95 -0.86 1.08
C GLY A 64 12.05 -0.93 2.31
N THR A 65 12.46 -0.30 3.42
CA THR A 65 11.74 -0.36 4.70
C THR A 65 11.03 0.95 5.00
N TYR A 66 9.87 0.88 5.66
CA TYR A 66 9.14 2.08 6.07
C TYR A 66 9.89 2.83 7.16
N HIS A 67 10.36 4.03 6.82
CA HIS A 67 11.03 4.96 7.74
C HIS A 67 10.01 5.67 8.64
N LYS A 68 10.51 6.25 9.75
CA LYS A 68 9.67 6.86 10.80
C LYS A 68 8.70 7.93 10.28
N PRO A 69 9.12 8.90 9.41
CA PRO A 69 8.23 9.88 8.80
C PRO A 69 6.97 9.30 8.13
N PHE A 70 7.12 8.40 7.14
CA PHE A 70 6.00 7.77 6.46
C PHE A 70 5.07 7.03 7.43
N ARG A 71 5.64 6.25 8.36
CA ARG A 71 4.85 5.51 9.35
C ARG A 71 3.96 6.43 10.18
N LYS A 72 4.51 7.53 10.68
CA LYS A 72 3.74 8.54 11.44
C LYS A 72 2.61 9.13 10.59
N ALA A 73 2.90 9.45 9.33
CA ALA A 73 1.90 10.01 8.43
C ALA A 73 0.74 9.04 8.17
N ILE A 74 1.04 7.77 7.88
CA ILE A 74 0.01 6.73 7.69
C ILE A 74 -0.82 6.51 8.95
N ILE A 75 -0.20 6.43 10.14
CA ILE A 75 -0.91 6.28 11.41
C ILE A 75 -1.83 7.48 11.67
N ALA A 76 -1.45 8.67 11.21
CA ALA A 76 -2.23 9.88 11.39
C ALA A 76 -3.42 10.00 10.42
N MET A 77 -3.51 9.21 9.35
CA MET A 77 -4.58 9.33 8.36
C MET A 77 -5.95 8.96 8.97
N PRO A 78 -6.99 9.78 8.79
CA PRO A 78 -8.34 9.42 9.21
C PRO A 78 -8.88 8.29 8.32
N ALA A 79 -9.21 7.15 8.92
CA ALA A 79 -9.72 5.97 8.25
C ALA A 79 -11.18 5.70 8.63
N GLY A 80 -12.02 5.45 7.63
CA GLY A 80 -13.36 4.90 7.78
C GLY A 80 -13.41 3.41 7.46
N SER A 81 -14.57 2.79 7.62
CA SER A 81 -14.79 1.35 7.39
C SER A 81 -14.52 0.88 5.96
N LYS A 82 -14.54 1.80 4.98
CA LYS A 82 -14.28 1.52 3.56
C LYS A 82 -12.89 2.01 3.11
N SER A 83 -12.06 2.50 4.02
CA SER A 83 -10.74 3.04 3.71
C SER A 83 -9.77 1.95 3.32
N VAL A 84 -9.17 2.05 2.14
CA VAL A 84 -8.25 1.04 1.62
C VAL A 84 -6.96 1.61 1.08
N VAL A 85 -5.91 0.79 1.14
CA VAL A 85 -4.63 0.98 0.46
C VAL A 85 -4.58 0.03 -0.74
N LEU A 86 -4.22 0.59 -1.90
CA LEU A 86 -3.99 -0.14 -3.13
C LEU A 86 -2.52 -0.01 -3.55
N ARG A 87 -1.91 -1.13 -3.92
CA ARG A 87 -0.52 -1.16 -4.39
C ARG A 87 -0.28 -2.31 -5.37
N GLY A 88 0.71 -2.13 -6.23
CA GLY A 88 1.32 -3.16 -7.07
C GLY A 88 2.69 -3.54 -6.51
N THR A 89 3.12 -4.79 -6.75
CA THR A 89 4.47 -5.25 -6.38
C THR A 89 5.07 -6.10 -7.48
N PHE A 90 6.37 -5.93 -7.74
CA PHE A 90 7.15 -6.82 -8.59
C PHE A 90 7.56 -8.06 -7.80
N MET A 91 6.70 -9.08 -7.82
CA MET A 91 7.05 -10.37 -7.23
C MET A 91 6.85 -11.49 -8.24
N ARG A 92 7.97 -12.06 -8.68
CA ARG A 92 8.00 -13.28 -9.51
C ARG A 92 7.40 -14.46 -8.74
N GLY A 93 6.66 -15.33 -9.44
CA GLY A 93 6.03 -16.53 -8.86
C GLY A 93 4.73 -16.27 -8.11
N HIS A 94 4.03 -15.17 -8.42
CA HIS A 94 2.70 -14.87 -7.91
C HIS A 94 1.75 -14.60 -9.07
N ASP A 95 0.45 -14.68 -8.82
CA ASP A 95 -0.57 -14.26 -9.78
C ASP A 95 -0.34 -12.80 -10.13
N GLN A 96 0.07 -12.58 -11.37
CA GLN A 96 0.42 -11.28 -11.91
C GLN A 96 -0.65 -10.86 -12.89
N ALA A 97 -1.12 -9.63 -12.75
CA ALA A 97 -1.75 -8.94 -13.86
C ALA A 97 -0.67 -8.52 -14.87
N ASP A 98 -0.98 -8.67 -16.15
CA ASP A 98 -0.12 -8.27 -17.27
C ASP A 98 1.30 -8.86 -17.20
N ASN A 99 1.44 -10.06 -16.59
CA ASN A 99 2.71 -10.76 -16.36
C ASN A 99 3.78 -9.95 -15.63
N LEU A 100 3.38 -8.92 -14.86
CA LEU A 100 4.31 -7.97 -14.29
C LEU A 100 4.01 -7.64 -12.83
N TYR A 101 2.77 -7.26 -12.53
CA TYR A 101 2.41 -6.75 -11.20
C TYR A 101 1.48 -7.68 -10.46
N HIS A 102 1.81 -7.94 -9.21
CA HIS A 102 0.85 -8.49 -8.27
C HIS A 102 0.14 -7.35 -7.53
N TYR A 103 -1.18 -7.26 -7.66
CA TYR A 103 -1.96 -6.23 -6.98
C TYR A 103 -2.39 -6.67 -5.59
N SER A 104 -2.43 -5.72 -4.66
CA SER A 104 -2.95 -5.97 -3.32
C SER A 104 -3.82 -4.83 -2.81
N VAL A 105 -4.80 -5.21 -2.00
CA VAL A 105 -5.69 -4.33 -1.27
C VAL A 105 -5.56 -4.60 0.23
N GLN A 106 -5.58 -3.56 1.03
CA GLN A 106 -5.48 -3.64 2.49
C GLN A 106 -6.38 -2.59 3.13
N SER A 107 -7.01 -2.87 4.26
CA SER A 107 -7.71 -1.80 4.99
C SER A 107 -6.67 -0.77 5.48
N LEU A 108 -7.03 0.52 5.50
CA LEU A 108 -6.12 1.55 5.98
C LEU A 108 -5.80 1.36 7.48
N THR A 109 -6.75 0.84 8.26
CA THR A 109 -6.58 0.50 9.67
C THR A 109 -5.56 -0.61 9.87
N ASP A 110 -5.61 -1.67 9.08
CA ASP A 110 -4.62 -2.76 9.12
C ASP A 110 -3.24 -2.26 8.75
N PHE A 111 -3.15 -1.44 7.70
CA PHE A 111 -1.89 -0.85 7.27
C PHE A 111 -1.29 0.03 8.37
N ALA A 112 -2.10 0.88 9.01
CA ALA A 112 -1.68 1.67 10.15
C ALA A 112 -1.23 0.79 11.34
N ALA A 113 -1.86 -0.35 11.57
CA ALA A 113 -1.41 -1.31 12.59
C ALA A 113 -0.02 -1.89 12.27
N TRP A 114 0.25 -2.24 11.01
CA TRP A 114 1.60 -2.63 10.57
C TRP A 114 2.64 -1.52 10.78
N MET A 115 2.26 -0.25 10.59
CA MET A 115 3.15 0.89 10.85
C MET A 115 3.51 1.07 12.33
N LYS A 116 2.79 0.43 13.27
CA LYS A 116 3.11 0.46 14.70
C LYS A 116 4.19 -0.55 15.11
N ILE A 117 4.47 -1.54 14.27
CA ILE A 117 5.42 -2.63 14.59
C ILE A 117 6.84 -2.24 14.13
N PRO A 118 7.79 -1.93 15.02
CA PRO A 118 9.18 -1.58 14.66
C PRO A 118 9.96 -2.85 14.28
N HIS A 119 11.09 -2.87 13.56
CA HIS A 119 11.61 -2.12 12.39
C HIS A 119 11.59 -3.13 11.22
N TRP A 120 12.24 -2.91 10.08
CA TRP A 120 12.39 -3.86 8.93
C TRP A 120 11.13 -4.19 8.10
N MET A 121 9.96 -3.63 8.42
CA MET A 121 8.76 -3.82 7.62
C MET A 121 8.86 -3.16 6.23
N SER A 122 8.37 -3.86 5.22
CA SER A 122 8.25 -3.38 3.83
C SER A 122 6.94 -3.86 3.21
N ALA A 123 6.51 -3.20 2.13
CA ALA A 123 5.39 -3.66 1.32
C ALA A 123 5.60 -5.11 0.89
N THR A 124 6.77 -5.43 0.34
CA THR A 124 7.13 -6.78 -0.11
C THR A 124 6.99 -7.83 0.99
N TYR A 125 7.37 -7.52 2.23
CA TYR A 125 7.21 -8.47 3.34
C TYR A 125 5.76 -8.70 3.71
N MET A 126 4.96 -7.64 3.83
CA MET A 126 3.52 -7.78 4.12
C MET A 126 2.81 -8.56 3.03
N VAL A 127 3.12 -8.27 1.76
CA VAL A 127 2.50 -8.95 0.64
C VAL A 127 2.91 -10.42 0.63
N ARG A 128 4.13 -10.81 1.01
CA ARG A 128 4.55 -12.23 1.08
C ARG A 128 3.80 -13.06 2.12
N ILE A 129 3.45 -12.48 3.26
CA ILE A 129 2.85 -13.22 4.39
C ILE A 129 1.33 -13.10 4.47
N GLY A 130 0.76 -12.06 3.87
CA GLY A 130 -0.65 -11.72 3.98
C GLY A 130 -1.38 -11.89 2.66
N LYS A 131 -1.28 -13.05 2.01
CA LYS A 131 -2.01 -13.29 0.75
C LYS A 131 -3.25 -14.12 0.98
N LYS A 132 -4.40 -13.50 0.75
CA LYS A 132 -5.60 -14.21 0.33
C LYS A 132 -6.02 -13.67 -1.02
N LEU A 133 -5.84 -14.46 -2.09
CA LEU A 133 -6.31 -14.08 -3.42
C LEU A 133 -7.82 -13.87 -3.36
N LEU A 134 -8.28 -12.74 -3.88
CA LEU A 134 -9.68 -12.47 -4.03
C LEU A 134 -10.17 -13.20 -5.28
N LYS A 135 -11.06 -14.18 -5.07
CA LYS A 135 -11.60 -15.05 -6.14
C LYS A 135 -12.11 -14.22 -7.32
N GLY A 136 -11.66 -14.57 -8.52
CA GLY A 136 -12.04 -13.89 -9.76
C GLY A 136 -11.33 -12.55 -10.00
N THR A 137 -10.25 -12.25 -9.28
CA THR A 137 -9.47 -11.02 -9.44
C THR A 137 -7.97 -11.28 -9.38
N TYR A 138 -7.16 -10.29 -9.78
CA TYR A 138 -5.70 -10.28 -9.61
C TYR A 138 -5.24 -9.66 -8.29
N PHE A 139 -6.18 -9.39 -7.36
CA PHE A 139 -5.88 -8.74 -6.09
C PHE A 139 -5.74 -9.75 -4.97
N SER A 140 -4.70 -9.60 -4.16
CA SER A 140 -4.64 -10.22 -2.83
C SER A 140 -5.09 -9.25 -1.75
N ARG A 141 -5.86 -9.74 -0.79
CA ARG A 141 -6.13 -9.00 0.45
C ARG A 141 -4.99 -9.24 1.44
N ILE A 142 -4.41 -8.14 1.92
CA ILE A 142 -3.49 -8.12 3.05
C ILE A 142 -4.29 -7.80 4.31
N GLU A 143 -4.06 -8.59 5.34
CA GLU A 143 -4.71 -8.44 6.65
C GLU A 143 -3.77 -7.76 7.66
N GLY A 144 -4.32 -7.31 8.77
CA GLY A 144 -3.56 -6.73 9.88
C GLY A 144 -2.57 -7.70 10.52
N PRO A 145 -1.62 -7.16 11.31
CA PRO A 145 -0.66 -7.98 12.03
C PRO A 145 -1.35 -8.80 13.14
N THR A 146 -0.95 -10.07 13.26
CA THR A 146 -1.28 -10.95 14.38
C THR A 146 0.00 -11.58 14.93
N PRO A 147 0.03 -12.10 16.17
CA PRO A 147 1.20 -12.79 16.71
C PRO A 147 1.73 -13.90 15.78
N GLU A 148 0.83 -14.66 15.17
CA GLU A 148 1.16 -15.75 14.24
C GLU A 148 1.83 -15.21 12.98
N ARG A 149 1.28 -14.13 12.38
CA ARG A 149 1.89 -13.50 11.20
C ARG A 149 3.26 -12.91 11.50
N LEU A 150 3.43 -12.32 12.69
CA LEU A 150 4.71 -11.77 13.12
C LEU A 150 5.75 -12.87 13.31
N LYS A 151 5.34 -14.04 13.82
CA LYS A 151 6.20 -15.23 13.89
C LYS A 151 6.62 -15.70 12.51
N VAL A 152 5.66 -15.93 11.61
CA VAL A 152 5.92 -16.35 10.21
C VAL A 152 6.90 -15.39 9.51
N LEU A 153 6.68 -14.09 9.69
CA LEU A 153 7.50 -13.06 9.10
C LEU A 153 8.93 -13.05 9.67
N THR A 154 9.07 -13.21 10.98
CA THR A 154 10.37 -13.31 11.64
C THR A 154 11.18 -14.49 11.10
N ASP A 155 10.53 -15.64 10.92
CA ASP A 155 11.17 -16.86 10.39
C ASP A 155 11.56 -16.70 8.93
N LEU A 156 10.71 -16.08 8.11
CA LEU A 156 11.01 -15.74 6.72
C LEU A 156 12.26 -14.87 6.60
N ILE A 157 12.39 -13.84 7.44
CA ILE A 157 13.54 -12.94 7.41
C ILE A 157 14.83 -13.63 7.84
N LYS A 158 14.77 -14.47 8.87
CA LYS A 158 15.90 -15.32 9.28
C LYS A 158 16.36 -16.19 8.11
N LYS A 159 15.43 -16.85 7.41
CA LYS A 159 15.71 -17.69 6.24
C LYS A 159 16.37 -16.91 5.11
N ILE A 160 15.83 -15.74 4.75
CA ILE A 160 16.40 -14.87 3.69
C ILE A 160 17.82 -14.41 4.06
N ARG A 161 18.04 -14.00 5.30
CA ARG A 161 19.37 -13.57 5.78
C ARG A 161 20.39 -14.71 5.73
N ALA A 162 20.00 -15.92 6.15
CA ALA A 162 20.86 -17.10 6.08
C ALA A 162 21.25 -17.46 4.64
N GLN A 163 20.30 -17.42 3.71
CA GLN A 163 20.55 -17.67 2.29
C GLN A 163 21.52 -16.65 1.67
N ARG A 164 21.38 -15.36 2.00
CA ARG A 164 22.28 -14.30 1.53
C ARG A 164 23.71 -14.51 2.04
N LYS A 165 23.87 -14.87 3.32
CA LYS A 165 25.20 -15.18 3.89
C LYS A 165 25.89 -16.37 3.18
N LYS A 166 25.15 -17.44 2.87
CA LYS A 166 25.70 -18.58 2.11
C LYS A 166 26.16 -18.19 0.71
N ARG A 167 25.40 -17.36 -0.01
CA ARG A 167 25.78 -16.90 -1.35
C ARG A 167 27.03 -16.02 -1.38
N HIS A 168 27.27 -15.23 -0.32
CA HIS A 168 28.49 -14.44 -0.20
C HIS A 168 29.73 -15.24 0.19
N LYS A 169 29.57 -16.41 0.81
CA LYS A 169 30.71 -17.31 1.13
C LYS A 169 31.15 -18.18 -0.05
N ASN A 170 30.31 -18.31 -1.08
CA ASN A 170 30.56 -19.14 -2.27
C ASN A 170 30.86 -18.29 -3.52
N LYS A 171 31.15 -16.99 -3.35
CA LYS A 171 31.66 -16.07 -4.36
C LYS A 171 33.05 -15.64 -3.93
#